data_AF-A0A1G3ZV07-F1
#
_entry.id   AF-A0A1G3ZV07-F1
#
_cell.length_a   1.000
_cell.length_b   1.000
_cell.length_c   1.000
_cell.angle_alpha   90.00
_cell.angle_beta   90.00
_cell.angle_gamma   90.00
#
_symmetry.space_group_name_H-M   'P 1'
#
loop_
_entity.id
_entity.type
_entity.pdbx_description
1 polymer ?
#
loop_
_entity_poly.entity_id
_entity_poly.type
_entity_poly.pdbx_seq_one_letter_code
_entity_poly.pdbx_strand_id
1 'polypeptide(L)'
;MDSTPPQQIRPATRALAAIVFTDVVKFSARMQENEVKTLKLLRRDFDFMREQATKNQGSVLKTTGDGLLLYFTSAVQAVRCALKVQRYFAEQAKVLPEEDVLVHRVGIHLGDVFVTAKDVMGDGVNIASRIQAEAEPGGVCISQTVYDVVKNKLALKATNLGARDLKNISESMPVYRILLEAQALDSSEAPFSAAPAPGSAAPLPSSAAPMLPKLDAGTRRRLVIGGAVLVAILILTVATLTIVRRARPPAVAGQTTPPAAAGSAVVVSDETELAQEFAKRRELLLQSRAQYLDRYDFAGLVQAIKDQSGAEPGRGAQLLLRSLEQLTSLKEWLNVRLRQNYSRQQPLRVLELVGDKPKETGVFIGMDRRVYFVQGGAVRVSEWADLKPAMVGAIMVSALRDVPPRDASTLVPGALIFARLYDLPQMLEPLQELRRSRPLRKP
;
A
#
# COMPACT_ATOMS: atom_id res chain seq x y z
N MET A 1 -43.66 10.09 -13.86
CA MET A 1 -43.06 8.79 -14.18
C MET A 1 -41.84 9.11 -15.03
N ASP A 2 -40.59 8.87 -14.66
CA ASP A 2 -40.01 8.11 -13.57
C ASP A 2 -38.66 8.79 -13.26
N SER A 3 -38.49 9.28 -12.04
CA SER A 3 -37.28 9.97 -11.59
C SER A 3 -36.45 8.98 -10.79
N THR A 4 -35.51 8.29 -11.45
CA THR A 4 -34.49 7.50 -10.76
C THR A 4 -33.38 8.44 -10.24
N PRO A 5 -33.15 8.55 -8.93
CA PRO A 5 -32.06 9.37 -8.40
C PRO A 5 -30.69 8.69 -8.62
N PRO A 6 -29.59 9.48 -8.66
CA PRO A 6 -28.24 8.98 -8.90
C PRO A 6 -27.77 8.02 -7.79
N GLN A 7 -27.09 6.94 -8.21
CA GLN A 7 -26.66 5.83 -7.37
C GLN A 7 -25.83 6.30 -6.16
N GLN A 8 -26.32 5.94 -4.96
CA GLN A 8 -25.67 6.13 -3.67
C GLN A 8 -24.24 5.56 -3.64
N ILE A 9 -23.30 6.32 -3.07
CA ILE A 9 -21.97 5.83 -2.67
C ILE A 9 -22.20 4.67 -1.68
N ARG A 10 -21.91 3.44 -2.09
CA ARG A 10 -22.03 2.28 -1.21
C ARG A 10 -21.00 2.40 -0.07
N PRO A 11 -21.40 2.22 1.21
CA PRO A 11 -20.46 2.24 2.32
C PRO A 11 -19.41 1.14 2.16
N ALA A 12 -18.18 1.40 2.62
CA ALA A 12 -17.12 0.39 2.69
C ALA A 12 -17.68 -0.84 3.42
N THR A 13 -17.72 -1.98 2.75
CA THR A 13 -18.36 -3.18 3.27
C THR A 13 -17.30 -4.24 3.51
N ARG A 14 -17.31 -4.81 4.72
CA ARG A 14 -16.50 -5.98 5.04
C ARG A 14 -17.11 -7.19 4.34
N ALA A 15 -16.31 -7.90 3.55
CA ALA A 15 -16.76 -9.02 2.75
C ALA A 15 -15.70 -10.13 2.74
N LEU A 16 -16.16 -11.37 2.87
CA LEU A 16 -15.34 -12.54 2.58
C LEU A 16 -15.15 -12.65 1.07
N ALA A 17 -13.89 -12.61 0.60
CA ALA A 17 -13.61 -12.61 -0.82
C ALA A 17 -12.33 -13.36 -1.17
N ALA A 18 -12.31 -13.89 -2.40
CA ALA A 18 -11.12 -14.48 -2.98
C ALA A 18 -10.31 -13.38 -3.66
N ILE A 19 -9.10 -13.17 -3.15
CA ILE A 19 -8.13 -12.21 -3.64
C ILE A 19 -7.09 -12.96 -4.47
N VAL A 20 -6.89 -12.49 -5.70
CA VAL A 20 -5.86 -13.02 -6.60
C VAL A 20 -4.80 -11.95 -6.81
N PHE A 21 -3.55 -12.33 -6.61
CA PHE A 21 -2.39 -11.50 -6.88
C PHE A 21 -1.62 -12.11 -8.05
N THR A 22 -1.27 -11.30 -9.04
CA THR A 22 -0.37 -11.70 -10.13
C THR A 22 0.90 -10.85 -10.10
N ASP A 23 1.98 -11.36 -10.67
CA ASP A 23 3.27 -10.67 -10.75
C ASP A 23 4.14 -11.27 -11.86
N VAL A 24 4.99 -10.47 -12.50
CA VAL A 24 5.90 -10.93 -13.57
C VAL A 24 7.27 -11.29 -13.01
N VAL A 25 7.75 -12.47 -13.38
CA VAL A 25 9.08 -12.95 -12.99
C VAL A 25 10.16 -12.08 -13.63
N LYS A 26 11.13 -11.63 -12.82
CA LYS A 26 12.29 -10.82 -13.25
C LYS A 26 11.89 -9.53 -14.00
N PHE A 27 10.74 -8.93 -13.64
CA PHE A 27 10.22 -7.74 -14.32
C PHE A 27 11.23 -6.58 -14.40
N SER A 28 11.91 -6.25 -13.29
CA SER A 28 12.89 -5.16 -13.25
C SER A 28 14.04 -5.35 -14.26
N ALA A 29 14.49 -6.60 -14.48
CA ALA A 29 15.54 -6.89 -15.45
C ALA A 29 15.03 -6.68 -16.89
N ARG A 30 13.81 -7.15 -17.21
CA ARG A 30 13.19 -6.95 -18.53
C ARG A 30 12.95 -5.47 -18.84
N MET A 31 12.59 -4.68 -17.82
CA MET A 31 12.45 -3.23 -17.93
C MET A 31 13.78 -2.53 -18.24
N GLN A 32 14.89 -3.00 -17.67
CA GLN A 32 16.23 -2.45 -17.95
C GLN A 32 16.72 -2.80 -19.37
N GLU A 33 16.41 -4.01 -19.84
CA GLU A 33 16.79 -4.46 -21.19
C GLU A 33 16.01 -3.72 -22.29
N ASN A 34 14.68 -3.65 -22.17
CA ASN A 34 13.84 -2.95 -23.14
C ASN A 34 12.50 -2.54 -22.52
N GLU A 35 12.45 -1.30 -22.02
CA GLU A 35 11.28 -0.72 -21.36
C GLU A 35 10.03 -0.70 -22.26
N VAL A 36 10.15 -0.13 -23.47
CA VAL A 36 8.99 0.05 -24.38
C VAL A 36 8.38 -1.29 -24.77
N LYS A 37 9.22 -2.28 -25.07
CA LYS A 37 8.78 -3.63 -25.40
C LYS A 37 8.11 -4.30 -24.20
N THR A 38 8.74 -4.25 -23.03
CA THR A 38 8.22 -4.87 -21.81
C THR A 38 6.86 -4.29 -21.42
N LEU A 39 6.69 -2.97 -21.49
CA LEU A 39 5.40 -2.31 -21.23
C LEU A 39 4.31 -2.72 -22.23
N LYS A 40 4.66 -2.91 -23.51
CA LYS A 40 3.72 -3.41 -24.54
C LYS A 40 3.26 -4.83 -24.24
N LEU A 41 4.19 -5.72 -23.89
CA LEU A 41 3.88 -7.11 -23.51
C LEU A 41 3.04 -7.16 -22.23
N LEU A 42 3.39 -6.36 -21.22
CA LEU A 42 2.64 -6.26 -19.97
C LEU A 42 1.18 -5.82 -20.22
N ARG A 43 0.99 -4.84 -21.11
CA ARG A 43 -0.35 -4.35 -21.47
C ARG A 43 -1.19 -5.44 -22.16
N ARG A 44 -0.60 -6.16 -23.13
CA ARG A 44 -1.23 -7.33 -23.79
C ARG A 44 -1.71 -8.34 -22.76
N ASP A 45 -0.84 -8.72 -21.83
CA ASP A 45 -1.13 -9.74 -20.83
C ASP A 45 -2.18 -9.27 -19.83
N PHE A 46 -2.11 -8.01 -19.39
CA PHE A 46 -3.10 -7.41 -18.50
C PHE A 46 -4.47 -7.31 -19.16
N ASP A 47 -4.56 -6.92 -20.43
CA ASP A 47 -5.84 -6.85 -21.14
C ASP A 47 -6.51 -8.24 -21.21
N PHE A 48 -5.74 -9.29 -21.49
CA PHE A 48 -6.24 -10.66 -21.42
C PHE A 48 -6.69 -11.07 -20.01
N MET A 49 -5.89 -10.76 -18.99
CA MET A 49 -6.26 -11.05 -17.59
C MET A 49 -7.54 -10.32 -17.16
N ARG A 50 -7.72 -9.05 -17.55
CA ARG A 50 -8.96 -8.28 -17.27
C ARG A 50 -10.18 -8.91 -17.93
N GLU A 51 -10.03 -9.33 -19.19
CA GLU A 51 -11.08 -10.03 -19.92
C GLU A 51 -11.47 -11.33 -19.22
N GLN A 52 -10.49 -12.15 -18.83
CA GLN A 52 -10.75 -13.40 -18.11
C GLN A 52 -11.35 -13.14 -16.72
N ALA A 53 -10.90 -12.12 -16.00
CA ALA A 53 -11.50 -11.75 -14.72
C ALA A 53 -12.99 -11.46 -14.90
N THR A 54 -13.34 -10.63 -15.89
CA THR A 54 -14.73 -10.25 -16.19
C THR A 54 -15.57 -11.47 -16.58
N LYS A 55 -15.06 -12.34 -17.48
CA LYS A 55 -15.74 -13.58 -17.90
C LYS A 55 -16.00 -14.55 -16.75
N ASN A 56 -15.20 -14.51 -15.70
CA ASN A 56 -15.37 -15.35 -14.51
C ASN A 56 -15.97 -14.55 -13.33
N GLN A 57 -16.69 -13.44 -13.60
CA GLN A 57 -17.37 -12.61 -12.58
C GLN A 57 -16.45 -12.03 -11.50
N GLY A 58 -15.17 -11.85 -11.84
CA GLY A 58 -14.19 -11.12 -11.06
C GLY A 58 -14.11 -9.65 -11.47
N SER A 59 -13.39 -8.89 -10.68
CA SER A 59 -13.09 -7.48 -10.94
C SER A 59 -11.63 -7.19 -10.69
N VAL A 60 -11.04 -6.34 -11.53
CA VAL A 60 -9.67 -5.86 -11.33
C VAL A 60 -9.74 -4.68 -10.40
N LEU A 61 -9.09 -4.78 -9.25
CA LEU A 61 -9.11 -3.72 -8.24
C LEU A 61 -8.04 -2.68 -8.53
N LYS A 62 -6.81 -3.14 -8.74
CA LYS A 62 -5.67 -2.27 -9.04
C LYS A 62 -4.54 -3.03 -9.72
N THR A 63 -3.65 -2.25 -10.33
CA THR A 63 -2.36 -2.71 -10.85
C THR A 63 -1.28 -2.46 -9.81
N THR A 64 -0.38 -3.41 -9.57
CA THR A 64 0.70 -3.31 -8.57
C THR A 64 2.07 -2.98 -9.17
N GLY A 65 2.08 -2.53 -10.43
CA GLY A 65 3.27 -2.34 -11.25
C GLY A 65 3.30 -3.38 -12.35
N ASP A 66 3.93 -4.51 -12.06
CA ASP A 66 4.07 -5.72 -12.87
C ASP A 66 2.98 -6.76 -12.64
N GLY A 67 2.05 -6.48 -11.73
CA GLY A 67 1.00 -7.38 -11.33
C GLY A 67 -0.41 -6.78 -11.36
N LEU A 68 -1.41 -7.64 -11.21
CA LEU A 68 -2.81 -7.28 -10.98
C LEU A 68 -3.27 -7.81 -9.63
N LEU A 69 -4.04 -6.98 -8.93
CA LEU A 69 -4.87 -7.39 -7.81
C LEU A 69 -6.31 -7.57 -8.31
N LEU A 70 -6.78 -8.80 -8.27
CA LEU A 70 -8.13 -9.17 -8.67
C LEU A 70 -8.97 -9.60 -7.47
N TYR A 71 -10.27 -9.39 -7.59
CA TYR A 71 -11.27 -9.70 -6.59
C TYR A 71 -12.35 -10.59 -7.17
N PHE A 72 -12.74 -11.60 -6.40
CA PHE A 72 -13.85 -12.49 -6.72
C PHE A 72 -14.68 -12.75 -5.46
N THR A 73 -15.99 -12.80 -5.61
CA THR A 73 -16.90 -13.28 -4.56
C THR A 73 -16.88 -14.81 -4.41
N SER A 74 -16.22 -15.53 -5.34
CA SER A 74 -16.13 -16.99 -5.36
C SER A 74 -14.69 -17.47 -5.59
N ALA A 75 -14.18 -18.27 -4.66
CA ALA A 75 -12.86 -18.90 -4.78
C ALA A 75 -12.77 -19.85 -6.00
N VAL A 76 -13.88 -20.50 -6.37
CA VAL A 76 -13.93 -21.37 -7.55
C VAL A 76 -13.72 -20.58 -8.84
N GLN A 77 -14.35 -19.40 -8.92
CA GLN A 77 -14.21 -18.51 -10.07
C GLN A 77 -12.80 -17.92 -10.15
N ALA A 78 -12.22 -17.52 -9.01
CA ALA A 78 -10.84 -17.05 -8.93
C ALA A 78 -9.86 -18.10 -9.47
N VAL A 79 -9.97 -19.36 -9.01
CA VAL A 79 -9.11 -20.46 -9.47
C VAL A 79 -9.32 -20.76 -10.95
N ARG A 80 -10.58 -20.78 -11.43
CA ARG A 80 -10.87 -20.95 -12.86
C ARG A 80 -10.24 -19.85 -13.72
N CYS A 81 -10.31 -18.61 -13.27
CA CYS A 81 -9.69 -17.48 -13.95
C CYS A 81 -8.16 -17.66 -14.03
N ALA A 82 -7.52 -17.94 -12.90
CA ALA A 82 -6.06 -18.14 -12.83
C ALA A 82 -5.58 -19.28 -13.75
N LEU A 83 -6.30 -20.40 -13.78
CA LEU A 83 -5.96 -21.53 -14.65
C LEU A 83 -6.11 -21.19 -16.14
N LYS A 84 -7.16 -20.46 -16.52
CA LYS A 84 -7.33 -20.01 -17.92
C LYS A 84 -6.21 -19.05 -18.33
N VAL A 85 -5.84 -18.14 -17.45
CA VAL A 85 -4.74 -17.19 -17.66
C VAL A 85 -3.42 -17.92 -17.84
N GLN A 86 -3.04 -18.81 -16.92
CA GLN A 86 -1.77 -19.51 -17.04
C GLN A 86 -1.72 -20.48 -18.22
N ARG A 87 -2.82 -21.17 -18.55
CA ARG A 87 -2.87 -22.00 -19.77
C ARG A 87 -2.66 -21.17 -21.03
N TYR A 88 -3.31 -20.00 -21.12
CA TYR A 88 -3.12 -19.11 -22.27
C TYR A 88 -1.65 -18.66 -22.40
N PHE A 89 -1.02 -18.23 -21.31
CA PHE A 89 0.39 -17.84 -21.35
C PHE A 89 1.32 -19.01 -21.69
N ALA A 90 1.03 -20.21 -21.19
CA ALA A 90 1.78 -21.41 -21.55
C ALA A 90 1.65 -21.75 -23.05
N GLU A 91 0.47 -21.58 -23.65
CA GLU A 91 0.30 -21.78 -25.11
C GLU A 91 1.00 -20.68 -25.91
N GLN A 92 0.94 -19.42 -25.48
CA GLN A 92 1.69 -18.32 -26.13
C GLN A 92 3.20 -18.57 -26.09
N ALA A 93 3.72 -19.10 -24.99
CA ALA A 93 5.14 -19.40 -24.84
C ALA A 93 5.66 -20.49 -25.80
N LYS A 94 4.78 -21.31 -26.37
CA LYS A 94 5.16 -22.31 -27.39
C LYS A 94 5.32 -21.73 -28.79
N VAL A 95 4.67 -20.60 -29.08
CA VAL A 95 4.59 -20.02 -30.43
C VAL A 95 5.35 -18.70 -30.56
N LEU A 96 5.57 -17.98 -29.46
CA LEU A 96 6.28 -16.71 -29.44
C LEU A 96 7.78 -16.90 -29.14
N PRO A 97 8.64 -16.01 -29.63
CA PRO A 97 10.03 -15.90 -29.17
C PRO A 97 10.11 -15.64 -27.66
N GLU A 98 11.17 -16.12 -27.00
CA GLU A 98 11.35 -16.02 -25.54
C GLU A 98 11.32 -14.56 -25.03
N GLU A 99 11.83 -13.63 -25.84
CA GLU A 99 11.83 -12.20 -25.56
C GLU A 99 10.43 -11.55 -25.62
N ASP A 100 9.42 -12.25 -26.16
CA ASP A 100 8.02 -11.81 -26.28
C ASP A 100 7.09 -12.49 -25.25
N VAL A 101 7.66 -13.35 -24.39
CA VAL A 101 6.96 -14.06 -23.33
C VAL A 101 7.26 -13.41 -21.98
N LEU A 102 6.22 -13.03 -21.24
CA LEU A 102 6.32 -12.68 -19.83
C LEU A 102 5.76 -13.83 -19.00
N VAL A 103 6.52 -14.24 -17.99
CA VAL A 103 6.13 -15.35 -17.11
C VAL A 103 5.49 -14.79 -15.86
N HIS A 104 4.23 -15.11 -15.63
CA HIS A 104 3.45 -14.63 -14.48
C HIS A 104 3.41 -15.66 -13.37
N ARG A 105 3.42 -15.19 -12.12
CA ARG A 105 3.12 -15.98 -10.92
C ARG A 105 1.74 -15.57 -10.41
N VAL A 106 0.99 -16.53 -9.87
CA VAL A 106 -0.35 -16.25 -9.34
C VAL A 106 -0.50 -16.81 -7.93
N GLY A 107 -1.02 -15.99 -7.02
CA GLY A 107 -1.38 -16.37 -5.66
C GLY A 107 -2.84 -16.10 -5.36
N ILE A 108 -3.52 -17.04 -4.69
CA ILE A 108 -4.95 -16.91 -4.35
C ILE A 108 -5.17 -17.18 -2.87
N HIS A 109 -5.87 -16.24 -2.22
CA HIS A 109 -6.31 -16.40 -0.85
C HIS A 109 -7.78 -16.03 -0.68
N LEU A 110 -8.47 -16.73 0.22
CA LEU A 110 -9.84 -16.42 0.63
C LEU A 110 -9.78 -15.86 2.04
N GLY A 111 -10.13 -14.59 2.20
CA GLY A 111 -10.03 -13.89 3.47
C GLY A 111 -11.04 -12.76 3.61
N ASP A 112 -11.23 -12.31 4.85
CA ASP A 112 -12.10 -11.19 5.14
C ASP A 112 -11.39 -9.88 4.80
N VAL A 113 -12.01 -9.07 3.95
CA VAL A 113 -11.43 -7.85 3.42
C VAL A 113 -12.42 -6.69 3.45
N PHE A 114 -11.90 -5.49 3.61
CA PHE A 114 -12.68 -4.26 3.47
C PHE A 114 -12.67 -3.83 2.01
N VAL A 115 -13.82 -3.93 1.36
CA VAL A 115 -13.98 -3.57 -0.06
C VAL A 115 -14.60 -2.17 -0.14
N THR A 116 -13.93 -1.29 -0.87
CA THR A 116 -14.47 0.00 -1.31
C THR A 116 -14.66 -0.02 -2.82
N ALA A 117 -15.31 1.00 -3.39
CA ALA A 117 -15.52 1.07 -4.84
C ALA A 117 -14.22 1.06 -5.67
N LYS A 118 -13.05 1.29 -5.06
CA LYS A 118 -11.76 1.44 -5.77
C LYS A 118 -10.58 0.73 -5.11
N ASP A 119 -10.73 0.13 -3.93
CA ASP A 119 -9.62 -0.54 -3.24
C ASP A 119 -10.12 -1.63 -2.30
N VAL A 120 -9.20 -2.55 -1.98
CA VAL A 120 -9.39 -3.60 -0.98
C VAL A 120 -8.26 -3.56 0.02
N MET A 121 -8.63 -3.51 1.31
CA MET A 121 -7.71 -3.45 2.44
C MET A 121 -7.99 -4.60 3.40
N GLY A 122 -6.95 -5.07 4.08
CA GLY A 122 -7.06 -6.12 5.08
C GLY A 122 -5.97 -7.16 4.91
N ASP A 123 -5.84 -8.03 5.91
CA ASP A 123 -4.78 -9.02 5.96
C ASP A 123 -4.83 -9.93 4.74
N GLY A 124 -6.03 -10.29 4.26
CA GLY A 124 -6.21 -11.18 3.11
C GLY A 124 -5.47 -10.74 1.84
N VAL A 125 -5.27 -9.43 1.61
CA VAL A 125 -4.48 -8.90 0.49
C VAL A 125 -2.99 -9.19 0.68
N ASN A 126 -2.48 -9.01 1.90
CA ASN A 126 -1.10 -9.30 2.26
C ASN A 126 -0.79 -10.79 2.22
N ILE A 127 -1.77 -11.65 2.54
CA ILE A 127 -1.63 -13.11 2.43
C ILE A 127 -1.53 -13.52 0.97
N ALA A 128 -2.44 -13.03 0.12
CA ALA A 128 -2.49 -13.38 -1.30
C ALA A 128 -1.18 -13.04 -2.03
N SER A 129 -0.60 -11.85 -1.77
CA SER A 129 0.66 -11.44 -2.41
C SER A 129 1.85 -12.33 -2.03
N ARG A 130 1.84 -12.91 -0.84
CA ARG A 130 2.92 -13.81 -0.40
C ARG A 130 2.75 -15.21 -0.92
N ILE A 131 1.51 -15.69 -0.97
CA ILE A 131 1.20 -16.94 -1.65
C ILE A 131 1.62 -16.86 -3.12
N GLN A 132 1.45 -15.70 -3.76
CA GLN A 132 1.94 -15.49 -5.12
C GLN A 132 3.47 -15.61 -5.19
N ALA A 133 4.20 -15.08 -4.20
CA ALA A 133 5.66 -15.16 -4.16
C ALA A 133 6.18 -16.61 -4.02
N GLU A 134 5.40 -17.50 -3.39
CA GLU A 134 5.69 -18.94 -3.29
C GLU A 134 5.41 -19.71 -4.60
N ALA A 135 4.70 -19.11 -5.56
CA ALA A 135 4.45 -19.75 -6.83
C ALA A 135 5.72 -19.81 -7.68
N GLU A 136 5.97 -20.97 -8.28
CA GLU A 136 6.97 -21.11 -9.33
C GLU A 136 6.62 -20.24 -10.56
N PRO A 137 7.60 -19.86 -11.39
CA PRO A 137 7.34 -19.16 -12.64
C PRO A 137 6.27 -19.88 -13.50
N GLY A 138 5.19 -19.18 -13.86
CA GLY A 138 4.06 -19.78 -14.61
C GLY A 138 3.10 -20.60 -13.74
N GLY A 139 3.33 -20.66 -12.43
CA GLY A 139 2.56 -21.45 -11.48
C GLY A 139 1.39 -20.70 -10.85
N VAL A 140 0.53 -21.46 -10.18
CA VAL A 140 -0.54 -20.95 -9.32
C VAL A 140 -0.40 -21.55 -7.93
N CYS A 141 -0.29 -20.72 -6.91
CA CYS A 141 -0.35 -21.12 -5.51
C CYS A 141 -1.64 -20.62 -4.85
N ILE A 142 -2.18 -21.44 -3.95
CA ILE A 142 -3.42 -21.16 -3.22
C ILE A 142 -3.27 -21.46 -1.74
N SER A 143 -3.93 -20.68 -0.89
CA SER A 143 -4.04 -20.99 0.55
C SER A 143 -4.84 -22.27 0.79
N GLN A 144 -4.64 -22.89 1.97
CA GLN A 144 -5.49 -23.98 2.44
C GLN A 144 -6.99 -23.66 2.36
N THR A 145 -7.41 -22.47 2.79
CA THR A 145 -8.82 -22.05 2.75
C THR A 145 -9.40 -22.09 1.34
N VAL A 146 -8.61 -21.69 0.34
CA VAL A 146 -9.03 -21.77 -1.06
C VAL A 146 -9.10 -23.22 -1.50
N TYR A 147 -8.06 -24.01 -1.21
CA TYR A 147 -8.00 -25.43 -1.57
C TYR A 147 -9.22 -26.21 -1.05
N ASP A 148 -9.58 -26.01 0.22
CA ASP A 148 -10.72 -26.68 0.84
C ASP A 148 -12.06 -26.35 0.16
N VAL A 149 -12.22 -25.12 -0.33
CA VAL A 149 -13.43 -24.68 -1.05
C VAL A 149 -13.49 -25.24 -2.48
N VAL A 150 -12.35 -25.45 -3.14
CA VAL A 150 -12.30 -25.77 -4.58
C VAL A 150 -12.02 -27.24 -4.91
N LYS A 151 -11.39 -28.01 -4.01
CA LYS A 151 -10.90 -29.38 -4.29
C LYS A 151 -11.96 -30.36 -4.80
N ASN A 152 -13.22 -30.19 -4.40
CA ASN A 152 -14.33 -31.04 -4.82
C ASN A 152 -15.16 -30.45 -5.97
N LYS A 153 -14.86 -29.22 -6.40
CA LYS A 153 -15.64 -28.48 -7.42
C LYS A 153 -14.90 -28.34 -8.74
N LEU A 154 -13.59 -28.50 -8.71
CA LEU A 154 -12.70 -28.42 -9.86
C LEU A 154 -11.82 -29.67 -9.87
N ALA A 155 -11.61 -30.27 -11.04
CA ALA A 155 -10.63 -31.33 -11.22
C ALA A 155 -9.21 -30.72 -11.14
N LEU A 156 -8.70 -30.55 -9.92
CA LEU A 156 -7.42 -29.92 -9.64
C LEU A 156 -6.41 -30.98 -9.21
N LYS A 157 -5.26 -31.01 -9.90
CA LYS A 157 -4.06 -31.64 -9.35
C LYS A 157 -3.32 -30.58 -8.54
N ALA A 158 -3.23 -30.77 -7.22
CA ALA A 158 -2.56 -29.83 -6.34
C ALA A 158 -1.57 -30.55 -5.42
N THR A 159 -0.40 -29.95 -5.24
CA THR A 159 0.67 -30.44 -4.36
C THR A 159 0.75 -29.55 -3.13
N ASN A 160 0.71 -30.15 -1.93
CA ASN A 160 0.89 -29.44 -0.67
C ASN A 160 2.38 -29.06 -0.50
N LEU A 161 2.67 -27.78 -0.29
CA LEU A 161 4.02 -27.25 -0.07
C LEU A 161 4.38 -27.15 1.43
N GLY A 162 3.48 -27.57 2.31
CA GLY A 162 3.63 -27.47 3.77
C GLY A 162 3.24 -26.09 4.31
N ALA A 163 3.37 -25.95 5.63
CA ALA A 163 3.07 -24.71 6.34
C ALA A 163 4.15 -23.64 6.03
N ARG A 164 3.70 -22.43 5.73
CA ARG A 164 4.57 -21.28 5.45
C ARG A 164 4.38 -20.19 6.51
N ASP A 165 5.48 -19.75 7.08
CA ASP A 165 5.50 -18.61 8.00
C ASP A 165 5.48 -17.31 7.21
N LEU A 166 4.32 -16.68 7.19
CA LEU A 166 4.12 -15.41 6.52
C LEU A 166 4.31 -14.29 7.57
N LYS A 167 5.40 -13.51 7.51
CA LYS A 167 5.63 -12.26 8.28
C LYS A 167 4.35 -11.47 8.64
N ASN A 168 4.08 -11.12 9.88
CA ASN A 168 2.83 -10.44 10.31
C ASN A 168 1.54 -11.28 10.24
N ILE A 169 1.63 -12.61 10.07
CA ILE A 169 0.52 -13.54 10.31
C ILE A 169 0.91 -14.40 11.51
N SER A 170 0.00 -14.50 12.49
CA SER A 170 0.26 -15.19 13.76
C SER A 170 0.30 -16.71 13.63
N GLU A 171 -0.27 -17.28 12.58
CA GLU A 171 -0.35 -18.73 12.36
C GLU A 171 0.26 -19.12 11.00
N SER A 172 1.09 -20.16 11.00
CA SER A 172 1.64 -20.78 9.80
C SER A 172 0.52 -21.46 9.02
N MET A 173 0.41 -21.18 7.72
CA MET A 173 -0.68 -21.72 6.89
C MET A 173 -0.13 -22.61 5.77
N PRO A 174 -0.72 -23.79 5.54
CA PRO A 174 -0.39 -24.61 4.38
C PRO A 174 -0.70 -23.91 3.05
N VAL A 175 0.27 -23.98 2.13
CA VAL A 175 0.13 -23.47 0.76
C VAL A 175 0.11 -24.65 -0.22
N TYR A 176 -0.75 -24.60 -1.21
CA TYR A 176 -0.88 -25.62 -2.25
C TYR A 176 -0.49 -25.03 -3.60
N ARG A 177 0.30 -25.76 -4.37
CA ARG A 177 0.60 -25.45 -5.77
C ARG A 177 -0.36 -26.22 -6.66
N ILE A 178 -1.01 -25.55 -7.61
CA ILE A 178 -1.83 -26.20 -8.64
C ILE A 178 -0.93 -26.56 -9.82
N LEU A 179 -0.97 -27.82 -10.23
CA LEU A 179 -0.26 -28.30 -11.42
C LEU A 179 -1.12 -28.02 -12.66
N LEU A 180 -0.56 -27.28 -13.61
CA LEU A 180 -1.17 -27.10 -14.94
C LEU A 180 -1.04 -28.40 -15.74
N GLU A 181 -1.97 -28.73 -16.63
CA GLU A 181 -1.94 -29.99 -17.39
C GLU A 181 -0.62 -30.23 -18.14
N ALA A 182 0.03 -29.16 -18.63
CA ALA A 182 1.36 -29.22 -19.25
C ALA A 182 2.47 -29.61 -18.25
N GLN A 183 2.37 -29.18 -16.99
CA GLN A 183 3.33 -29.51 -15.91
C GLN A 183 2.99 -30.85 -15.22
N ALA A 184 1.72 -31.28 -15.31
CA ALA A 184 1.25 -32.54 -14.74
C ALA A 184 1.67 -33.76 -15.57
N LEU A 185 2.08 -33.56 -16.83
CA LEU A 185 2.66 -34.59 -17.69
C LEU A 185 4.14 -34.82 -17.38
N ASP A 186 4.90 -33.76 -17.08
CA ASP A 186 6.31 -33.86 -16.63
C ASP A 186 6.46 -34.39 -15.20
N SER A 187 5.40 -34.30 -14.39
CA SER A 187 5.37 -34.84 -13.02
C SER A 187 4.99 -36.33 -12.97
N SER A 188 4.82 -36.99 -14.12
CA SER A 188 4.39 -38.39 -14.22
C SER A 188 5.56 -39.36 -14.40
N GLU A 189 6.59 -39.25 -13.57
CA GLU A 189 7.51 -40.37 -13.29
C GLU A 189 7.80 -40.43 -11.78
N ALA A 190 6.95 -41.18 -11.06
CA ALA A 190 7.36 -42.33 -10.25
C ALA A 190 6.12 -42.96 -9.59
N PRO A 191 5.81 -44.25 -9.81
CA PRO A 191 4.68 -44.92 -9.19
C PRO A 191 4.95 -45.26 -7.73
N PHE A 192 3.85 -45.27 -6.97
CA PHE A 192 3.68 -46.02 -5.72
C PHE A 192 4.20 -47.46 -5.91
N SER A 193 5.15 -47.90 -5.07
CA SER A 193 5.47 -49.32 -4.92
C SER A 193 5.05 -49.79 -3.53
N ALA A 194 4.32 -50.89 -3.53
CA ALA A 194 3.60 -51.50 -2.43
C ALA A 194 4.53 -52.14 -1.37
N ALA A 195 3.92 -52.44 -0.23
CA ALA A 195 4.49 -53.18 0.90
C ALA A 195 5.24 -54.46 0.52
N PRO A 196 6.11 -54.94 1.42
CA PRO A 196 5.90 -56.31 1.89
C PRO A 196 6.11 -56.48 3.41
N ALA A 197 5.42 -57.48 3.98
CA ALA A 197 5.83 -58.24 5.15
C ALA A 197 5.55 -59.73 4.85
N PRO A 198 6.15 -60.74 5.53
CA PRO A 198 7.13 -60.69 6.63
C PRO A 198 8.38 -61.60 6.44
N GLY A 199 9.37 -61.46 7.33
CA GLY A 199 10.23 -62.57 7.78
C GLY A 199 11.70 -62.56 7.37
N SER A 200 12.59 -62.19 8.32
CA SER A 200 13.74 -63.00 8.82
C SER A 200 14.97 -62.14 9.18
N ALA A 201 15.34 -62.27 10.46
CA ALA A 201 16.66 -62.18 11.10
C ALA A 201 17.55 -60.92 10.98
N ALA A 202 17.89 -60.39 12.17
CA ALA A 202 18.96 -59.44 12.51
C ALA A 202 20.39 -60.03 12.24
N PRO A 203 21.54 -59.35 12.53
CA PRO A 203 21.74 -58.14 13.35
C PRO A 203 22.76 -57.07 12.86
N LEU A 204 22.76 -55.96 13.60
CA LEU A 204 23.67 -54.79 13.71
C LEU A 204 25.19 -55.09 13.59
N PRO A 205 26.07 -54.12 13.20
CA PRO A 205 26.54 -53.08 14.14
C PRO A 205 26.93 -51.68 13.59
N SER A 206 26.89 -50.71 14.53
CA SER A 206 27.86 -49.63 14.82
C SER A 206 28.26 -48.58 13.76
N SER A 207 27.97 -47.29 14.02
CA SER A 207 28.89 -46.13 13.92
C SER A 207 28.13 -44.83 14.26
N ALA A 208 28.30 -44.27 15.46
CA ALA A 208 29.10 -43.06 15.75
C ALA A 208 28.54 -41.73 15.19
N ALA A 209 28.05 -40.90 16.12
CA ALA A 209 27.70 -39.49 15.91
C ALA A 209 28.91 -38.57 16.18
N PRO A 210 28.84 -37.30 15.74
CA PRO A 210 29.19 -36.17 16.61
C PRO A 210 28.06 -35.12 16.58
N MET A 211 27.46 -34.72 17.71
CA MET A 211 27.94 -33.82 18.78
C MET A 211 27.99 -32.34 18.35
N LEU A 212 26.89 -31.62 18.65
CA LEU A 212 26.77 -30.16 18.64
C LEU A 212 27.21 -29.59 20.02
N PRO A 213 27.77 -28.37 20.09
CA PRO A 213 28.05 -27.73 21.38
C PRO A 213 26.80 -27.06 21.97
N LYS A 214 26.67 -27.19 23.29
CA LYS A 214 25.65 -26.59 24.15
C LYS A 214 25.89 -25.09 24.31
N LEU A 215 24.81 -24.31 24.37
CA LEU A 215 24.80 -22.93 24.86
C LEU A 215 23.99 -22.88 26.17
N ASP A 216 24.65 -22.35 27.19
CA ASP A 216 24.26 -22.40 28.60
C ASP A 216 23.05 -21.53 28.96
N ALA A 217 22.29 -22.05 29.93
CA ALA A 217 21.16 -21.41 30.57
C ALA A 217 21.65 -20.41 31.63
N GLY A 218 21.62 -19.11 31.30
CA GLY A 218 22.12 -18.08 32.20
C GLY A 218 21.52 -16.70 32.05
N THR A 219 20.30 -16.53 31.53
CA THR A 219 19.61 -15.21 31.57
C THR A 219 18.08 -15.32 31.50
N ARG A 220 17.48 -16.11 32.40
CA ARG A 220 16.02 -16.13 32.60
C ARG A 220 15.68 -15.73 34.04
N ARG A 221 15.85 -14.44 34.39
CA ARG A 221 15.25 -13.89 35.62
C ARG A 221 15.16 -12.37 35.66
N ARG A 222 14.62 -11.70 34.64
CA ARG A 222 14.23 -10.26 34.74
C ARG A 222 12.96 -9.82 33.99
N LEU A 223 12.05 -10.73 33.63
CA LEU A 223 10.84 -10.34 32.89
C LEU A 223 9.57 -11.05 33.38
N VAL A 224 9.23 -10.91 34.67
CA VAL A 224 7.91 -11.36 35.19
C VAL A 224 7.17 -10.27 35.99
N ILE A 225 7.76 -9.10 36.27
CA ILE A 225 7.07 -8.05 37.06
C ILE A 225 6.46 -6.93 36.19
N GLY A 226 6.73 -6.87 34.88
CA GLY A 226 6.17 -5.83 33.99
C GLY A 226 4.77 -6.09 33.42
N GLY A 227 4.25 -7.32 33.51
CA GLY A 227 3.02 -7.73 32.83
C GLY A 227 1.72 -7.41 33.57
N ALA A 228 1.75 -7.27 34.89
CA ALA A 228 0.53 -7.09 35.69
C ALA A 228 0.03 -5.63 35.73
N VAL A 229 0.89 -4.65 35.48
CA VAL A 229 0.50 -3.21 35.53
C VAL A 229 -0.19 -2.75 34.24
N LEU A 230 0.06 -3.41 33.10
CA LEU A 230 -0.53 -3.03 31.81
C LEU A 230 -2.00 -3.46 31.67
N VAL A 231 -2.40 -4.54 32.35
CA VAL A 231 -3.78 -5.08 32.31
C VAL A 231 -4.73 -4.24 33.17
N ALA A 232 -4.25 -3.65 34.27
CA ALA A 232 -5.05 -2.75 35.10
C ALA A 232 -5.36 -1.40 34.41
N ILE A 233 -4.44 -0.90 33.57
CA ILE A 233 -4.62 0.35 32.82
C ILE A 233 -5.62 0.17 31.66
N LEU A 234 -5.69 -1.02 31.07
CA LEU A 234 -6.64 -1.33 29.99
C LEU A 234 -8.09 -1.47 30.48
N ILE A 235 -8.30 -1.87 31.74
CA ILE A 235 -9.64 -2.00 32.33
C ILE A 235 -10.19 -0.63 32.79
N LEU A 236 -9.33 0.29 33.23
CA LEU A 236 -9.77 1.62 33.69
C LEU A 236 -10.16 2.59 32.54
N THR A 237 -9.61 2.40 31.33
CA THR A 237 -9.91 3.24 30.15
C THR A 237 -11.21 2.85 29.45
N VAL A 238 -11.64 1.58 29.55
CA VAL A 238 -12.91 1.12 28.97
C VAL A 238 -14.11 1.59 29.83
N ALA A 239 -13.94 1.76 31.14
CA ALA A 239 -15.02 2.22 32.04
C ALA A 239 -15.33 3.72 31.95
N THR A 240 -14.36 4.56 31.56
CA THR A 240 -14.57 6.02 31.43
C THR A 240 -15.23 6.41 30.11
N LEU A 241 -15.06 5.62 29.04
CA LEU A 241 -15.69 5.90 27.74
C LEU A 241 -17.19 5.60 27.67
N THR A 242 -17.75 4.85 28.61
CA THR A 242 -19.20 4.55 28.65
C THR A 242 -20.04 5.62 29.34
N ILE A 243 -19.44 6.54 30.11
CA ILE A 243 -20.19 7.51 30.92
C ILE A 243 -20.39 8.86 30.21
N VAL A 244 -19.62 9.18 29.16
CA VAL A 244 -19.66 10.50 28.49
C VAL A 244 -20.66 10.57 27.31
N ARG A 245 -21.37 9.48 26.97
CA ARG A 245 -22.36 9.46 25.87
C ARG A 245 -23.83 9.67 26.28
N ARG A 246 -24.12 10.19 27.47
CA ARG A 246 -25.46 10.67 27.84
C ARG A 246 -25.43 12.10 28.38
N ALA A 247 -25.47 13.07 27.48
CA ALA A 247 -26.00 14.39 27.78
C ALA A 247 -26.57 15.01 26.50
N ARG A 248 -27.90 15.10 26.45
CA ARG A 248 -28.70 15.77 25.42
C ARG A 248 -28.97 17.19 25.95
N PRO A 249 -28.73 18.28 25.21
CA PRO A 249 -29.31 19.56 25.55
C PRO A 249 -30.66 19.78 24.81
N PRO A 250 -31.55 20.61 25.37
CA PRO A 250 -32.93 20.75 24.90
C PRO A 250 -33.06 21.74 23.74
N ALA A 251 -34.16 21.58 23.01
CA ALA A 251 -34.63 22.47 21.96
C ALA A 251 -35.11 23.81 22.54
N VAL A 252 -34.83 24.91 21.84
CA VAL A 252 -35.54 26.19 21.97
C VAL A 252 -35.95 26.65 20.57
N ALA A 253 -37.22 27.05 20.47
CA ALA A 253 -37.94 27.40 19.26
C ALA A 253 -38.00 28.93 19.02
N GLY A 254 -38.15 29.32 17.75
CA GLY A 254 -38.58 30.65 17.26
C GLY A 254 -37.44 31.68 17.14
N GLN A 255 -37.32 32.55 16.14
CA GLN A 255 -38.24 33.03 15.10
C GLN A 255 -37.45 33.79 14.00
N THR A 256 -38.08 33.91 12.82
CA THR A 256 -38.01 35.00 11.80
C THR A 256 -36.74 35.27 10.96
N THR A 257 -36.85 34.93 9.67
CA THR A 257 -36.34 35.64 8.47
C THR A 257 -37.19 36.89 8.13
N PRO A 258 -36.87 37.77 7.14
CA PRO A 258 -35.62 38.18 6.43
C PRO A 258 -35.55 39.75 6.31
N PRO A 259 -34.84 40.46 5.36
CA PRO A 259 -34.02 40.02 4.22
C PRO A 259 -32.67 40.73 3.93
N ALA A 260 -31.94 40.09 3.00
CA ALA A 260 -31.01 40.64 2.00
C ALA A 260 -29.69 41.30 2.46
N ALA A 261 -28.57 40.61 2.20
CA ALA A 261 -27.38 41.20 1.60
C ALA A 261 -26.56 40.11 0.87
N ALA A 262 -26.34 40.35 -0.41
CA ALA A 262 -25.50 39.56 -1.29
C ALA A 262 -24.02 39.60 -0.85
N GLY A 263 -23.29 38.50 -1.04
CA GLY A 263 -21.83 38.50 -0.86
C GLY A 263 -21.18 37.13 -0.73
N SER A 264 -20.77 36.58 -1.88
CA SER A 264 -19.58 35.72 -2.02
C SER A 264 -19.59 34.30 -1.43
N ALA A 265 -20.19 33.37 -2.16
CA ALA A 265 -19.89 31.94 -2.10
C ALA A 265 -19.09 31.51 -3.35
N VAL A 266 -17.76 31.66 -3.37
CA VAL A 266 -16.91 31.19 -4.49
C VAL A 266 -15.53 30.67 -4.01
N VAL A 267 -15.43 29.94 -2.90
CA VAL A 267 -14.13 29.37 -2.46
C VAL A 267 -14.15 27.84 -2.30
N VAL A 268 -15.32 27.19 -2.42
CA VAL A 268 -15.48 25.74 -2.16
C VAL A 268 -15.42 24.90 -3.45
N SER A 269 -15.63 25.50 -4.63
CA SER A 269 -15.61 24.79 -5.92
C SER A 269 -14.20 24.38 -6.37
N ASP A 270 -13.20 25.24 -6.18
CA ASP A 270 -11.84 25.02 -6.68
C ASP A 270 -11.15 23.82 -6.03
N GLU A 271 -11.26 23.62 -4.70
CA GLU A 271 -10.59 22.50 -4.03
C GLU A 271 -11.16 21.13 -4.44
N THR A 272 -12.44 21.08 -4.84
CA THR A 272 -13.14 19.86 -5.19
C THR A 272 -12.88 19.48 -6.66
N GLU A 273 -12.90 20.45 -7.57
CA GLU A 273 -12.44 20.27 -8.96
C GLU A 273 -10.96 19.90 -9.02
N LEU A 274 -10.14 20.54 -8.19
CA LEU A 274 -8.71 20.25 -8.07
C LEU A 274 -8.50 18.80 -7.60
N ALA A 275 -9.19 18.36 -6.54
CA ALA A 275 -9.10 16.97 -6.06
C ALA A 275 -9.56 15.93 -7.10
N GLN A 276 -10.60 16.25 -7.88
CA GLN A 276 -11.10 15.38 -8.95
C GLN A 276 -10.14 15.33 -10.16
N GLU A 277 -9.56 16.46 -10.56
CA GLU A 277 -8.60 16.53 -11.66
C GLU A 277 -7.25 15.90 -11.27
N PHE A 278 -6.79 16.10 -10.02
CA PHE A 278 -5.67 15.36 -9.44
C PHE A 278 -5.93 13.87 -9.45
N ALA A 279 -7.13 13.42 -9.07
CA ALA A 279 -7.48 12.00 -9.08
C ALA A 279 -7.54 11.41 -10.51
N LYS A 280 -7.99 12.21 -11.50
CA LYS A 280 -8.10 11.81 -12.91
C LYS A 280 -6.75 11.78 -13.64
N ARG A 281 -5.81 12.67 -13.28
CA ARG A 281 -4.44 12.72 -13.82
C ARG A 281 -3.41 12.00 -12.96
N ARG A 282 -3.82 11.46 -11.80
CA ARG A 282 -3.01 10.61 -10.92
C ARG A 282 -2.42 9.44 -11.68
N GLU A 283 -3.15 8.84 -12.63
CA GLU A 283 -2.69 7.76 -13.50
C GLU A 283 -1.39 8.13 -14.25
N LEU A 284 -1.29 9.38 -14.71
CA LEU A 284 -0.18 9.93 -15.50
C LEU A 284 0.99 10.37 -14.61
N LEU A 285 0.67 10.86 -13.40
CA LEU A 285 1.64 11.11 -12.32
C LEU A 285 2.19 9.81 -11.69
N LEU A 286 1.42 8.73 -11.72
CA LEU A 286 1.82 7.42 -11.19
C LEU A 286 2.80 6.71 -12.13
N GLN A 287 2.73 6.94 -13.44
CA GLN A 287 3.74 6.48 -14.40
C GLN A 287 5.12 7.11 -14.15
N SER A 288 5.16 8.35 -13.65
CA SER A 288 6.39 9.09 -13.37
C SER A 288 6.89 8.96 -11.91
N ARG A 289 6.29 8.02 -11.16
CA ARG A 289 6.46 7.89 -9.70
C ARG A 289 7.90 7.59 -9.29
N ALA A 290 8.55 6.59 -9.89
CA ALA A 290 9.92 6.24 -9.54
C ALA A 290 10.94 7.33 -9.94
N GLN A 291 10.64 8.07 -11.00
CA GLN A 291 11.54 9.08 -11.55
C GLN A 291 11.51 10.39 -10.75
N TYR A 292 10.32 10.85 -10.37
CA TYR A 292 10.15 12.15 -9.72
C TYR A 292 9.54 12.07 -8.32
N LEU A 293 8.43 11.35 -8.13
CA LEU A 293 7.71 11.37 -6.86
C LEU A 293 8.47 10.68 -5.72
N ASP A 294 9.03 9.50 -5.95
CA ASP A 294 9.77 8.75 -4.92
C ASP A 294 11.08 9.47 -4.52
N ARG A 295 11.62 10.32 -5.40
CA ARG A 295 12.77 11.21 -5.12
C ARG A 295 12.36 12.59 -4.59
N TYR A 296 11.06 12.84 -4.45
CA TYR A 296 10.47 14.13 -4.15
C TYR A 296 10.87 15.25 -5.13
N ASP A 297 11.25 14.92 -6.37
CA ASP A 297 11.66 15.88 -7.42
C ASP A 297 10.45 16.51 -8.14
N PHE A 298 9.78 17.42 -7.43
CA PHE A 298 8.61 18.13 -7.95
C PHE A 298 8.95 19.10 -9.09
N ALA A 299 10.18 19.63 -9.12
CA ALA A 299 10.62 20.53 -10.20
C ALA A 299 10.77 19.76 -11.53
N GLY A 300 11.41 18.59 -11.49
CA GLY A 300 11.49 17.70 -12.65
C GLY A 300 10.11 17.26 -13.13
N LEU A 301 9.18 17.00 -12.20
CA LEU A 301 7.79 16.67 -12.53
C LEU A 301 7.05 17.82 -13.24
N VAL A 302 7.21 19.06 -12.76
CA VAL A 302 6.63 20.24 -13.41
C VAL A 302 7.15 20.36 -14.84
N GLN A 303 8.46 20.18 -15.05
CA GLN A 303 9.06 20.28 -16.37
C GLN A 303 8.55 19.19 -17.32
N ALA A 304 8.51 17.93 -16.86
CA ALA A 304 7.98 16.82 -17.64
C ALA A 304 6.52 17.04 -18.08
N ILE A 305 5.69 17.64 -17.21
CA ILE A 305 4.29 17.94 -17.53
C ILE A 305 4.20 19.12 -18.51
N LYS A 306 5.05 20.14 -18.39
CA LYS A 306 5.13 21.25 -19.36
C LYS A 306 5.51 20.74 -20.75
N ASP A 307 6.52 19.88 -20.83
CA ASP A 307 7.02 19.31 -22.07
C ASP A 307 5.95 18.44 -22.77
N GLN A 308 5.10 17.74 -22.00
CA GLN A 308 4.00 16.93 -22.54
C GLN A 308 2.74 17.74 -22.90
N SER A 309 2.54 18.93 -22.33
CA SER A 309 1.28 19.68 -22.46
C SER A 309 1.21 20.60 -23.69
N GLY A 310 2.28 20.71 -24.49
CA GLY A 310 2.33 21.60 -25.66
C GLY A 310 2.29 23.09 -25.30
N ALA A 311 2.10 23.97 -26.29
CA ALA A 311 2.20 25.43 -26.12
C ALA A 311 1.04 26.07 -25.33
N GLU A 312 -0.16 25.47 -25.34
CA GLU A 312 -1.37 26.00 -24.69
C GLU A 312 -2.04 24.92 -23.81
N PRO A 313 -1.60 24.74 -22.55
CA PRO A 313 -2.17 23.75 -21.64
C PRO A 313 -3.62 24.09 -21.30
N GLY A 314 -4.53 23.12 -21.38
CA GLY A 314 -5.93 23.31 -20.96
C GLY A 314 -6.07 23.67 -19.46
N ARG A 315 -7.20 24.26 -19.06
CA ARG A 315 -7.44 24.79 -17.69
C ARG A 315 -7.06 23.82 -16.55
N GLY A 316 -7.35 22.53 -16.68
CA GLY A 316 -6.96 21.51 -15.69
C GLY A 316 -5.44 21.28 -15.60
N ALA A 317 -4.72 21.39 -16.72
CA ALA A 317 -3.25 21.32 -16.73
C ALA A 317 -2.63 22.53 -16.05
N GLN A 318 -3.17 23.71 -16.31
CA GLN A 318 -2.73 24.96 -15.67
C GLN A 318 -2.92 24.91 -14.15
N LEU A 319 -4.08 24.42 -13.66
CA LEU A 319 -4.34 24.25 -12.23
C LEU A 319 -3.38 23.26 -11.57
N LEU A 320 -3.09 22.15 -12.25
CA LEU A 320 -2.15 21.13 -11.77
C LEU A 320 -0.71 21.66 -11.74
N LEU A 321 -0.26 22.33 -12.80
CA LEU A 321 1.06 22.96 -12.86
C LEU A 321 1.24 23.99 -11.75
N ARG A 322 0.26 24.88 -11.55
CA ARG A 322 0.28 25.86 -10.47
C ARG A 322 0.36 25.20 -9.09
N SER A 323 -0.33 24.09 -8.90
CA SER A 323 -0.31 23.33 -7.64
C SER A 323 1.04 22.64 -7.42
N LEU A 324 1.63 22.04 -8.45
CA LEU A 324 2.97 21.47 -8.36
C LEU A 324 4.05 22.53 -8.15
N GLU A 325 3.89 23.72 -8.73
CA GLU A 325 4.77 24.86 -8.48
C GLU A 325 4.71 25.30 -7.01
N GLN A 326 3.52 25.33 -6.39
CA GLN A 326 3.39 25.56 -4.94
C GLN A 326 4.13 24.51 -4.10
N LEU A 327 4.08 23.25 -4.53
CA LEU A 327 4.78 22.15 -3.86
C LEU A 327 6.31 22.26 -4.01
N THR A 328 6.79 22.68 -5.18
CA THR A 328 8.20 22.98 -5.43
C THR A 328 8.69 24.12 -4.54
N SER A 329 7.95 25.23 -4.47
CA SER A 329 8.28 26.36 -3.58
C SER A 329 8.33 25.94 -2.11
N LEU A 330 7.39 25.09 -1.66
CA LEU A 330 7.43 24.54 -0.31
C LEU A 330 8.70 23.72 -0.05
N LYS A 331 9.08 22.83 -0.99
CA LYS A 331 10.27 21.99 -0.85
C LYS A 331 11.55 22.83 -0.80
N GLU A 332 11.65 23.85 -1.64
CA GLU A 332 12.79 24.78 -1.65
C GLU A 332 12.89 25.55 -0.34
N TRP A 333 11.77 26.13 0.10
CA TRP A 333 11.68 26.80 1.39
C TRP A 333 12.10 25.88 2.54
N LEU A 334 11.60 24.64 2.57
CA LEU A 334 11.92 23.66 3.61
C LEU A 334 13.42 23.35 3.65
N ASN A 335 14.05 23.17 2.48
CA ASN A 335 15.49 22.92 2.39
C ASN A 335 16.33 24.10 2.89
N VAL A 336 15.96 25.32 2.53
CA VAL A 336 16.66 26.53 2.98
C VAL A 336 16.48 26.70 4.49
N ARG A 337 15.26 26.59 4.99
CA ARG A 337 14.90 26.73 6.39
C ARG A 337 15.61 25.69 7.26
N LEU A 338 15.56 24.42 6.87
CA LEU A 338 16.21 23.34 7.62
C LEU A 338 17.73 23.48 7.71
N ARG A 339 18.35 24.10 6.70
CA ARG A 339 19.80 24.34 6.65
C ARG A 339 20.22 25.58 7.44
N GLN A 340 19.42 26.65 7.39
CA GLN A 340 19.78 27.93 8.00
C GLN A 340 19.45 28.01 9.49
N ASN A 341 18.37 27.35 9.93
CA ASN A 341 17.80 27.58 11.26
C ASN A 341 17.99 26.42 12.24
N TYR A 342 18.46 25.25 11.79
CA TYR A 342 18.63 24.08 12.65
C TYR A 342 20.01 23.46 12.48
N SER A 343 20.54 22.94 13.58
CA SER A 343 21.86 22.34 13.65
C SER A 343 21.85 21.10 14.55
N ARG A 344 22.99 20.43 14.69
CA ARG A 344 23.13 19.32 15.66
C ARG A 344 22.83 19.74 17.10
N GLN A 345 23.16 20.98 17.48
CA GLN A 345 22.93 21.50 18.83
C GLN A 345 21.48 21.96 19.03
N GLN A 346 20.83 22.42 17.97
CA GLN A 346 19.44 22.88 17.98
C GLN A 346 18.70 22.29 16.77
N PRO A 347 18.32 21.00 16.81
CA PRO A 347 17.60 20.37 15.72
C PRO A 347 16.13 20.77 15.71
N LEU A 348 15.48 20.72 14.55
CA LEU A 348 14.03 20.83 14.45
C LEU A 348 13.39 19.67 15.19
N ARG A 349 12.46 19.97 16.09
CA ARG A 349 11.72 18.95 16.84
C ARG A 349 10.58 18.44 15.96
N VAL A 350 10.76 17.26 15.39
CA VAL A 350 9.78 16.62 14.53
C VAL A 350 8.93 15.66 15.34
N LEU A 351 7.63 15.91 15.34
CA LEU A 351 6.64 15.04 15.96
C LEU A 351 6.14 14.04 14.92
N GLU A 352 6.36 12.73 15.15
CA GLU A 352 5.79 11.70 14.28
C GLU A 352 4.26 11.84 14.23
N LEU A 353 3.72 11.93 13.01
CA LEU A 353 2.27 12.05 12.76
C LEU A 353 1.52 10.70 12.84
N VAL A 354 2.24 9.60 13.12
CA VAL A 354 1.70 8.23 13.13
C VAL A 354 2.26 7.47 14.34
N GLY A 355 1.38 7.04 15.24
CA GLY A 355 1.72 6.21 16.40
C GLY A 355 1.00 6.62 17.69
N ASP A 356 0.74 5.66 18.59
CA ASP A 356 0.05 5.86 19.88
C ASP A 356 0.83 6.75 20.88
N LYS A 357 2.11 7.01 20.61
CA LYS A 357 2.95 7.90 21.41
C LYS A 357 3.71 8.84 20.46
N PRO A 358 3.58 10.18 20.61
CA PRO A 358 4.35 11.11 19.81
C PRO A 358 5.83 10.90 20.11
N LYS A 359 6.56 10.35 19.15
CA LYS A 359 8.02 10.29 19.21
C LYS A 359 8.58 11.58 18.64
N GLU A 360 9.27 12.32 19.48
CA GLU A 360 10.00 13.52 19.09
C GLU A 360 11.38 13.11 18.56
N THR A 361 11.67 13.50 17.32
CA THR A 361 12.97 13.25 16.68
C THR A 361 13.56 14.58 16.25
N GLY A 362 14.83 14.83 16.61
CA GLY A 362 15.53 16.02 16.14
C GLY A 362 15.92 15.86 14.67
N VAL A 363 15.65 16.85 13.82
CA VAL A 363 16.02 16.82 12.39
C VAL A 363 16.78 18.09 12.00
N PHE A 364 17.84 17.96 11.21
CA PHE A 364 18.50 19.10 10.54
C PHE A 364 19.11 18.66 9.20
N ILE A 365 19.48 19.62 8.36
CA ILE A 365 20.19 19.35 7.09
C ILE A 365 21.67 19.68 7.24
N GLY A 366 22.54 18.71 6.91
CA GLY A 366 23.99 18.92 6.88
C GLY A 366 24.47 19.72 5.67
N MET A 367 25.74 20.14 5.68
CA MET A 367 26.35 20.86 4.54
C MET A 367 26.38 20.02 3.24
N ASP A 368 26.39 18.70 3.40
CA ASP A 368 26.28 17.70 2.33
C ASP A 368 24.86 17.52 1.78
N ARG A 369 23.90 18.34 2.22
CA ARG A 369 22.48 18.31 1.82
C ARG A 369 21.72 17.05 2.23
N ARG A 370 22.28 16.22 3.12
CA ARG A 370 21.59 15.04 3.67
C ARG A 370 20.79 15.39 4.92
N VAL A 371 19.81 14.55 5.24
CA VAL A 371 18.93 14.71 6.40
C VAL A 371 19.51 13.95 7.58
N TYR A 372 19.71 14.63 8.70
CA TYR A 372 20.28 14.08 9.92
C TYR A 372 19.18 13.97 10.98
N PHE A 373 19.02 12.78 11.54
CA PHE A 373 18.10 12.49 12.65
C PHE A 373 18.89 12.33 13.95
N VAL A 374 18.50 13.07 14.99
CA VAL A 374 19.10 13.04 16.31
C VAL A 374 18.09 12.46 17.30
N GLN A 375 18.42 11.30 17.89
CA GLN A 375 17.57 10.65 18.89
C GLN A 375 18.45 10.09 20.02
N GLY A 376 18.28 10.59 21.25
CA GLY A 376 19.02 10.10 22.42
C GLY A 376 20.55 10.17 22.29
N GLY A 377 21.08 11.12 21.51
CA GLY A 377 22.51 11.27 21.24
C GLY A 377 23.04 10.50 20.02
N ALA A 378 22.28 9.53 19.48
CA ALA A 378 22.59 8.85 18.23
C ALA A 378 22.20 9.73 17.03
N VAL A 379 23.03 9.71 15.98
CA VAL A 379 22.81 10.45 14.74
C VAL A 379 22.67 9.47 13.58
N ARG A 380 21.54 9.52 12.85
CA ARG A 380 21.32 8.74 11.63
C ARG A 380 21.26 9.69 10.42
N VAL A 381 21.94 9.34 9.34
CA VAL A 381 21.92 10.10 8.08
C VAL A 381 21.00 9.39 7.09
N SER A 382 20.23 10.15 6.32
CA SER A 382 19.39 9.62 5.24
C SER A 382 19.27 10.63 4.11
N GLU A 383 19.00 10.16 2.89
CA GLU A 383 18.61 11.04 1.80
C GLU A 383 17.11 11.32 1.82
N TRP A 384 16.68 12.42 1.20
CA TRP A 384 15.25 12.72 1.07
C TRP A 384 14.50 11.58 0.40
N ALA A 385 15.07 10.96 -0.65
CA ALA A 385 14.45 9.85 -1.40
C ALA A 385 14.23 8.59 -0.55
N ASP A 386 15.02 8.38 0.50
CA ASP A 386 14.89 7.21 1.38
C ASP A 386 13.81 7.40 2.46
N LEU A 387 13.31 8.62 2.63
CA LEU A 387 12.31 8.92 3.65
C LEU A 387 10.93 8.49 3.21
N LYS A 388 10.21 7.82 4.11
CA LYS A 388 8.78 7.55 3.92
C LYS A 388 8.00 8.87 3.85
N PRO A 389 6.95 8.97 3.02
CA PRO A 389 6.16 10.20 2.89
C PRO A 389 5.61 10.74 4.21
N ALA A 390 5.22 9.85 5.14
CA ALA A 390 4.76 10.24 6.47
C ALA A 390 5.82 11.01 7.29
N MET A 391 7.10 10.66 7.16
CA MET A 391 8.19 11.36 7.84
C MET A 391 8.46 12.72 7.19
N VAL A 392 8.46 12.78 5.85
CA VAL A 392 8.57 14.05 5.12
C VAL A 392 7.43 15.00 5.50
N GLY A 393 6.20 14.49 5.57
CA GLY A 393 5.04 15.23 6.05
C GLY A 393 5.18 15.72 7.49
N ALA A 394 5.71 14.90 8.39
CA ALA A 394 5.97 15.29 9.77
C ALA A 394 7.00 16.43 9.87
N ILE A 395 8.08 16.35 9.09
CA ILE A 395 9.10 17.41 8.99
C ILE A 395 8.46 18.71 8.47
N MET A 396 7.64 18.64 7.42
CA MET A 396 6.92 19.80 6.86
C MET A 396 6.02 20.48 7.89
N VAL A 397 5.15 19.71 8.55
CA VAL A 397 4.21 20.26 9.56
C VAL A 397 4.97 20.88 10.73
N SER A 398 6.04 20.23 11.19
CA SER A 398 6.84 20.72 12.31
C SER A 398 7.58 22.01 11.95
N ALA A 399 8.16 22.09 10.75
CA ALA A 399 8.82 23.31 10.27
C ALA A 399 7.83 24.47 10.08
N LEU A 400 6.62 24.21 9.60
CA LEU A 400 5.57 25.22 9.42
C LEU A 400 5.01 25.73 10.75
N ARG A 401 5.02 24.92 11.81
CA ARG A 401 4.64 25.34 13.17
C ARG A 401 5.67 26.26 13.81
N ASP A 402 6.93 26.19 13.38
CA ASP A 402 8.05 26.95 13.94
C ASP A 402 8.28 28.31 13.24
N VAL A 403 7.32 28.76 12.42
CA VAL A 403 7.36 30.08 11.74
C VAL A 403 6.12 30.93 12.04
N PRO A 404 6.22 32.26 11.88
CA PRO A 404 5.08 33.15 12.06
C PRO A 404 3.87 32.71 11.20
N PRO A 405 2.63 32.85 11.69
CA PRO A 405 1.43 32.38 10.98
C PRO A 405 1.27 32.97 9.56
N ARG A 406 1.80 34.18 9.32
CA ARG A 406 1.79 34.82 8.01
C ARG A 406 2.59 34.01 6.98
N ASP A 407 3.79 33.59 7.35
CA ASP A 407 4.70 32.84 6.47
C ASP A 407 4.25 31.39 6.33
N ALA A 408 3.71 30.79 7.41
CA ALA A 408 3.08 29.48 7.32
C ALA A 408 1.90 29.47 6.33
N SER A 409 1.05 30.51 6.37
CA SER A 409 -0.18 30.56 5.57
C SER A 409 0.03 30.55 4.06
N THR A 410 1.16 31.08 3.57
CA THR A 410 1.51 31.09 2.14
C THR A 410 2.03 29.73 1.66
N LEU A 411 2.53 28.90 2.59
CA LEU A 411 3.14 27.60 2.32
C LEU A 411 2.20 26.41 2.57
N VAL A 412 1.16 26.61 3.41
CA VAL A 412 0.13 25.60 3.71
C VAL A 412 -0.54 25.02 2.45
N PRO A 413 -0.86 25.79 1.39
CA PRO A 413 -1.41 25.21 0.16
C PRO A 413 -0.52 24.10 -0.44
N GLY A 414 0.80 24.33 -0.51
CA GLY A 414 1.76 23.31 -0.97
C GLY A 414 1.75 22.07 -0.08
N ALA A 415 1.64 22.25 1.24
CA ALA A 415 1.63 21.13 2.19
C ALA A 415 0.34 20.31 2.12
N LEU A 416 -0.81 20.96 1.83
CA LEU A 416 -2.08 20.30 1.57
C LEU A 416 -2.03 19.49 0.26
N ILE A 417 -1.36 20.01 -0.76
CA ILE A 417 -1.13 19.28 -2.02
C ILE A 417 -0.26 18.05 -1.75
N PHE A 418 0.82 18.18 -0.96
CA PHE A 418 1.63 17.04 -0.54
C PHE A 418 0.79 15.98 0.20
N ALA A 419 -0.01 16.40 1.18
CA ALA A 419 -0.87 15.49 1.95
C ALA A 419 -1.85 14.72 1.05
N ARG A 420 -2.43 15.39 0.05
CA ARG A 420 -3.32 14.76 -0.94
C ARG A 420 -2.56 13.83 -1.91
N LEU A 421 -1.38 14.22 -2.35
CA LEU A 421 -0.56 13.47 -3.31
C LEU A 421 -0.08 12.13 -2.73
N TYR A 422 0.27 12.10 -1.45
CA TYR A 422 0.78 10.92 -0.74
C TYR A 422 -0.25 10.22 0.16
N ASP A 423 -1.51 10.68 0.13
CA ASP A 423 -2.61 10.13 0.94
C ASP A 423 -2.30 10.10 2.45
N LEU A 424 -1.97 11.26 3.00
CA LEU A 424 -1.57 11.47 4.40
C LEU A 424 -2.64 12.29 5.15
N PRO A 425 -3.79 11.69 5.52
CA PRO A 425 -4.88 12.41 6.20
C PRO A 425 -4.46 13.01 7.55
N GLN A 426 -3.46 12.42 8.21
CA GLN A 426 -2.89 12.90 9.47
C GLN A 426 -2.23 14.28 9.37
N MET A 427 -1.91 14.77 8.16
CA MET A 427 -1.42 16.14 7.97
C MET A 427 -2.55 17.16 7.91
N LEU A 428 -3.77 16.76 7.56
CA LEU A 428 -4.85 17.69 7.21
C LEU A 428 -5.27 18.56 8.39
N GLU A 429 -5.45 17.97 9.56
CA GLU A 429 -5.89 18.70 10.75
C GLU A 429 -4.83 19.70 11.24
N PRO A 430 -3.54 19.33 11.43
CA PRO A 430 -2.47 20.28 11.73
C PRO A 430 -2.33 21.43 10.71
N LEU A 431 -2.50 21.13 9.42
CA LEU A 431 -2.41 22.15 8.37
C LEU A 431 -3.64 23.08 8.36
N GLN A 432 -4.82 22.57 8.70
CA GLN A 432 -6.03 23.39 8.86
C GLN A 432 -5.91 24.32 10.06
N GLU A 433 -5.32 23.87 11.18
CA GLU A 433 -5.00 24.74 12.31
C GLU A 433 -4.12 25.91 11.89
N LEU A 434 -3.00 25.63 11.22
CA LEU A 434 -2.08 26.65 10.70
C LEU A 434 -2.78 27.65 9.74
N ARG A 435 -3.76 27.18 8.96
CA ARG A 435 -4.58 28.04 8.08
C ARG A 435 -5.56 28.93 8.85
N ARG A 436 -6.10 28.44 9.97
CA ARG A 436 -7.05 29.16 10.84
C ARG A 436 -6.38 30.21 11.70
N SER A 437 -5.11 30.02 12.05
CA SER A 437 -4.26 30.95 12.84
C SER A 437 -3.94 32.29 12.15
N ARG A 438 -4.74 32.73 11.16
CA ARG A 438 -4.59 34.05 10.53
C ARG A 438 -4.58 35.14 11.60
N PRO A 439 -3.64 36.10 11.57
CA PRO A 439 -3.75 37.27 12.42
C PRO A 439 -5.05 37.98 12.06
N LEU A 440 -5.90 38.23 13.07
CA LEU A 440 -6.97 39.23 12.98
C LEU A 440 -6.30 40.50 12.44
N ARG A 441 -6.73 40.97 11.26
CA ARG A 441 -6.46 42.34 10.84
C ARG A 441 -6.98 43.23 11.97
N LYS A 442 -6.08 43.87 12.74
CA LYS A 442 -6.52 44.96 13.60
C LYS A 442 -7.11 46.04 12.67
N PRO A 443 -8.26 46.61 13.04
CA PRO A 443 -8.96 47.63 12.24
C PRO A 443 -8.09 48.85 11.99
#